data_AF-A0A497QTW9-F1
#
_entry.id   AF-A0A497QTW9-F1
#
_cell.length_a   1.000
_cell.length_b   1.000
_cell.length_c   1.000
_cell.angle_alpha   90.00
_cell.angle_beta   90.00
_cell.angle_gamma   90.00
#
_symmetry.space_group_name_H-M   'P 1'
#
loop_
_entity.id
_entity.type
_entity.pdbx_description
1 polymer ?
#
loop_
_entity_poly.entity_id
_entity_poly.type
_entity_poly.pdbx_seq_one_letter_code
_entity_poly.pdbx_strand_id
1 'polypeptide(L)'
;MYLVKGLRGLLGHAMMALAKEQGREICHSSDKSETQKGEQIIPEGFHPTGACYPKNECIKHKIMGSIHRPSRIKFEPVIIVSSQAKQKPIGNVNVVHIATEKRNALAFGTKKAIQDFGERYFSGEFSLKIELLEELAPEVLKFLLQALLYMPELGLGASVNNGAGKIELLEIAFEEVQRTRAVTMQGEIREEEKTRSLWKELEAILS
;
A
#
# COMPACT_ATOMS: atom_id res chain seq x y z
N MET A 1 -3.93 -2.44 11.06
CA MET A 1 -2.80 -3.29 10.60
C MET A 1 -3.04 -3.92 9.23
N TYR A 2 -4.20 -4.57 8.98
CA TYR A 2 -4.48 -5.20 7.67
C TYR A 2 -4.59 -4.24 6.49
N LEU A 3 -5.21 -3.07 6.66
CA LEU A 3 -5.34 -2.07 5.59
C LEU A 3 -3.98 -1.53 5.12
N VAL A 4 -3.08 -1.20 6.05
CA VAL A 4 -1.71 -0.75 5.73
C VAL A 4 -0.95 -1.81 4.93
N LYS A 5 -1.04 -3.08 5.35
CA LYS A 5 -0.46 -4.21 4.60
C LYS A 5 -1.07 -4.35 3.21
N GLY A 6 -2.39 -4.18 3.10
CA GLY A 6 -3.12 -4.19 1.82
C GLY A 6 -2.67 -3.07 0.89
N LEU A 7 -2.56 -1.84 1.37
CA LEU A 7 -2.11 -0.68 0.60
C LEU A 7 -0.65 -0.81 0.16
N ARG A 8 0.23 -1.33 1.03
CA ARG A 8 1.61 -1.67 0.66
C ARG A 8 1.65 -2.71 -0.45
N GLY A 9 0.82 -3.75 -0.35
CA GLY A 9 0.69 -4.79 -1.38
C GLY A 9 0.18 -4.22 -2.71
N LEU A 10 -0.85 -3.37 -2.65
CA LEU A 10 -1.42 -2.70 -3.82
C LEU A 10 -0.40 -1.80 -4.50
N LEU A 11 0.38 -1.01 -3.76
CA LEU A 11 1.48 -0.24 -4.34
C LEU A 11 2.49 -1.16 -5.05
N GLY A 12 2.81 -2.31 -4.46
CA GLY A 12 3.67 -3.31 -5.09
C GLY A 12 3.13 -3.83 -6.43
N HIS A 13 1.80 -4.03 -6.53
CA HIS A 13 1.15 -4.41 -7.78
C HIS A 13 1.11 -3.26 -8.79
N ALA A 14 0.85 -2.03 -8.34
CA ALA A 14 0.88 -0.82 -9.18
C ALA A 14 2.28 -0.61 -9.79
N MET A 15 3.34 -0.77 -8.98
CA MET A 15 4.73 -0.75 -9.48
C MET A 15 4.98 -1.82 -10.55
N MET A 16 4.47 -3.04 -10.36
CA MET A 16 4.64 -4.13 -11.33
C MET A 16 3.91 -3.84 -12.65
N ALA A 17 2.67 -3.35 -12.58
CA ALA A 17 1.88 -2.96 -13.74
C ALA A 17 2.56 -1.81 -14.51
N LEU A 18 2.93 -0.74 -13.80
CA LEU A 18 3.59 0.42 -14.39
C LEU A 18 4.95 0.05 -15.03
N ALA A 19 5.76 -0.78 -14.38
CA ALA A 19 7.03 -1.22 -14.97
C ALA A 19 6.81 -1.99 -16.27
N LYS A 20 5.80 -2.86 -16.32
CA LYS A 20 5.43 -3.58 -17.53
C LYS A 20 5.03 -2.64 -18.67
N GLU A 21 4.21 -1.63 -18.39
CA GLU A 21 3.80 -0.61 -19.38
C GLU A 21 5.00 0.20 -19.89
N GLN A 22 5.98 0.47 -19.02
CA GLN A 22 7.21 1.18 -19.37
C GLN A 22 8.27 0.27 -20.03
N GLY A 23 7.98 -1.03 -20.26
CA GLY A 23 8.93 -1.99 -20.80
C GLY A 23 10.16 -2.22 -19.91
N ARG A 24 10.02 -2.00 -18.59
CA ARG A 24 11.08 -2.13 -17.59
C ARG A 24 10.98 -3.47 -16.88
N GLU A 25 12.10 -4.16 -16.78
CA GLU A 25 12.17 -5.42 -16.06
C GLU A 25 12.00 -5.24 -14.54
N ILE A 26 11.16 -6.07 -13.90
CA ILE A 26 10.84 -5.96 -12.48
C ILE A 26 10.70 -7.31 -11.77
N CYS A 27 10.95 -7.34 -10.46
CA CYS A 27 10.73 -8.55 -9.66
C CYS A 27 9.27 -8.99 -9.67
N HIS A 28 9.04 -10.24 -10.09
CA HIS A 28 7.80 -10.97 -9.89
C HIS A 28 7.53 -11.21 -8.40
N SER A 29 6.37 -11.78 -8.07
CA SER A 29 6.01 -12.26 -6.72
C SER A 29 6.41 -13.71 -6.46
N SER A 30 6.82 -14.45 -7.50
CA SER A 30 7.27 -15.83 -7.41
C SER A 30 8.80 -15.91 -7.55
N ASP A 31 9.39 -16.78 -6.76
CA ASP A 31 10.81 -17.16 -6.76
C ASP A 31 11.14 -18.23 -7.82
N LYS A 32 10.14 -18.81 -8.49
CA LYS A 32 10.32 -19.87 -9.48
C LYS A 32 10.07 -19.35 -10.89
N SER A 33 11.01 -19.63 -11.79
CA SER A 33 10.89 -19.34 -13.23
C SER A 33 9.97 -20.32 -13.94
N GLU A 34 9.91 -21.58 -13.48
CA GLU A 34 9.24 -22.69 -14.15
C GLU A 34 8.44 -23.58 -13.18
N THR A 35 7.40 -24.22 -13.70
CA THR A 35 6.64 -25.25 -12.99
C THR A 35 7.42 -26.57 -12.93
N GLN A 36 6.96 -27.53 -12.11
CA GLN A 36 7.52 -28.88 -12.11
C GLN A 36 7.42 -29.61 -13.46
N LYS A 37 6.57 -29.12 -14.37
CA LYS A 37 6.39 -29.66 -15.73
C LYS A 37 7.24 -28.93 -16.79
N GLY A 38 8.07 -27.96 -16.40
CA GLY A 38 8.91 -27.17 -17.30
C GLY A 38 8.17 -26.02 -18.01
N GLU A 39 6.97 -25.66 -17.54
CA GLU A 39 6.21 -24.53 -18.10
C GLU A 39 6.68 -23.22 -17.46
N GLN A 40 6.91 -22.19 -18.27
CA GLN A 40 7.36 -20.89 -17.79
C GLN A 40 6.26 -20.21 -16.95
N ILE A 41 6.58 -19.87 -15.70
CA ILE A 41 5.66 -19.20 -14.76
C ILE A 41 5.78 -17.68 -14.89
N ILE A 42 6.99 -17.20 -15.15
CA ILE A 42 7.30 -15.77 -15.09
C ILE A 42 7.07 -15.16 -16.47
N PRO A 43 6.15 -14.19 -16.59
CA PRO A 43 5.90 -13.50 -17.85
C PRO A 43 7.11 -12.69 -18.30
N GLU A 44 7.17 -12.38 -19.60
CA GLU A 44 8.17 -11.45 -20.14
C GLU A 44 8.12 -10.09 -19.43
N GLY A 45 9.30 -9.49 -19.20
CA GLY A 45 9.45 -8.26 -18.41
C GLY A 45 9.52 -8.49 -16.90
N PHE A 46 9.50 -9.74 -16.43
CA PHE A 46 9.68 -10.07 -15.02
C PHE A 46 10.87 -11.01 -14.79
N HIS A 47 11.51 -10.89 -13.62
CA HIS A 47 12.44 -11.89 -13.10
C HIS A 47 11.96 -12.48 -11.78
N PRO A 48 12.46 -13.67 -11.39
CA PRO A 48 12.11 -14.28 -10.11
C PRO A 48 12.37 -13.34 -8.94
N THR A 49 11.51 -13.41 -7.92
CA THR A 49 11.71 -12.67 -6.68
C THR A 49 13.09 -12.99 -6.10
N GLY A 50 13.90 -11.96 -5.88
CA GLY A 50 15.24 -12.11 -5.33
C GLY A 50 16.33 -12.39 -6.36
N ALA A 51 16.02 -12.57 -7.65
CA ALA A 51 17.04 -12.75 -8.69
C ALA A 51 17.97 -11.53 -8.82
N CYS A 52 17.49 -10.33 -8.52
CA CYS A 52 18.30 -9.11 -8.51
C CYS A 52 19.12 -8.91 -7.22
N TYR A 53 19.11 -9.87 -6.29
CA TYR A 53 19.95 -9.84 -5.09
C TYR A 53 21.39 -10.25 -5.42
N PRO A 54 22.43 -9.65 -4.80
CA PRO A 54 22.42 -8.59 -3.77
C PRO A 54 22.39 -7.16 -4.29
N LYS A 55 22.40 -6.99 -5.61
CA LYS A 55 22.61 -5.68 -6.23
C LYS A 55 21.39 -4.77 -6.14
N ASN A 56 20.19 -5.34 -5.93
CA ASN A 56 18.89 -4.65 -5.92
C ASN A 56 18.71 -3.73 -7.13
N GLU A 57 19.03 -4.24 -8.32
CA GLU A 57 19.01 -3.45 -9.55
C GLU A 57 17.59 -3.02 -9.95
N CYS A 58 16.57 -3.83 -9.63
CA CYS A 58 15.20 -3.54 -10.00
C CYS A 58 14.59 -2.39 -9.18
N ILE A 59 13.83 -1.52 -9.85
CA ILE A 59 13.30 -0.29 -9.27
C ILE A 59 12.39 -0.54 -8.06
N LYS A 60 11.64 -1.66 -8.05
CA LYS A 60 10.81 -2.09 -6.93
C LYS A 60 11.63 -2.36 -5.66
N HIS A 61 12.73 -3.10 -5.77
CA HIS A 61 13.59 -3.37 -4.60
C HIS A 61 14.48 -2.19 -4.23
N LYS A 62 14.75 -1.25 -5.16
CA LYS A 62 15.30 0.06 -4.82
C LYS A 62 14.37 0.86 -3.92
N ILE A 63 13.06 0.61 -3.91
CA ILE A 63 12.07 1.34 -3.09
C ILE A 63 11.63 0.54 -1.87
N MET A 64 11.12 -0.67 -2.10
CA MET A 64 10.44 -1.51 -1.11
C MET A 64 11.38 -2.35 -0.24
N GLY A 65 12.67 -2.34 -0.57
CA GLY A 65 13.68 -3.19 0.05
C GLY A 65 13.57 -4.65 -0.40
N SER A 66 14.43 -5.50 0.15
CA SER A 66 14.45 -6.95 -0.06
C SER A 66 14.71 -7.65 1.28
N ILE A 67 14.80 -8.99 1.32
CA ILE A 67 15.00 -9.73 2.58
C ILE A 67 16.29 -9.32 3.34
N HIS A 68 17.27 -8.74 2.64
CA HIS A 68 18.57 -8.33 3.19
C HIS A 68 18.82 -6.81 3.12
N ARG A 69 17.90 -6.02 2.55
CA ARG A 69 17.99 -4.56 2.55
C ARG A 69 16.66 -3.95 3.01
N PRO A 70 16.68 -3.02 3.98
CA PRO A 70 15.45 -2.41 4.47
C PRO A 70 14.71 -1.65 3.36
N SER A 71 13.40 -1.54 3.54
CA SER A 71 12.53 -0.68 2.75
C SER A 71 12.97 0.78 2.91
N ARG A 72 13.03 1.55 1.83
CA ARG A 72 13.32 3.00 1.88
C ARG A 72 12.08 3.83 2.15
N ILE A 73 10.91 3.20 2.11
CA ILE A 73 9.64 3.81 2.46
C ILE A 73 8.98 3.09 3.62
N LYS A 74 8.26 3.85 4.43
CA LYS A 74 7.45 3.35 5.55
C LYS A 74 6.03 3.84 5.39
N PHE A 75 5.08 2.92 5.54
CA PHE A 75 3.66 3.27 5.58
C PHE A 75 3.30 3.55 7.03
N GLU A 76 2.87 4.78 7.30
CA GLU A 76 2.31 5.14 8.59
C GLU A 76 0.88 4.59 8.73
N PRO A 77 0.36 4.48 9.97
CA PRO A 77 -1.01 4.05 10.21
C PRO A 77 -2.02 4.91 9.44
N VAL A 78 -3.03 4.26 8.86
CA VAL A 78 -4.14 4.94 8.18
C VAL A 78 -5.02 5.65 9.20
N ILE A 79 -5.26 6.93 8.98
CA ILE A 79 -6.22 7.72 9.77
C ILE A 79 -7.56 7.73 9.00
N ILE A 80 -8.63 7.29 9.66
CA ILE A 80 -9.99 7.37 9.11
C ILE A 80 -10.49 8.79 9.30
N VAL A 81 -10.83 9.49 8.22
CA VAL A 81 -11.18 10.93 8.23
C VAL A 81 -12.68 11.18 8.04
N SER A 82 -13.45 10.15 7.67
CA SER A 82 -14.89 10.24 7.36
C SER A 82 -15.72 11.05 8.38
N SER A 83 -16.38 12.09 7.88
CA SER A 83 -17.34 12.93 8.61
C SER A 83 -18.63 12.17 9.01
N GLN A 84 -18.97 11.08 8.32
CA GLN A 84 -20.08 10.18 8.73
C GLN A 84 -19.76 9.38 10.00
N ALA A 85 -18.49 9.27 10.41
CA ALA A 85 -18.11 8.70 11.69
C ALA A 85 -18.41 9.65 12.88
N LYS A 86 -18.61 10.95 12.64
CA LYS A 86 -18.88 11.95 13.69
C LYS A 86 -20.35 12.04 14.11
N GLN A 87 -21.28 11.35 13.44
CA GLN A 87 -22.71 11.40 13.76
C GLN A 87 -23.21 10.28 14.71
N LYS A 88 -22.31 9.45 15.27
CA LYS A 88 -22.68 8.58 16.41
C LYS A 88 -21.84 8.94 17.62
N PRO A 89 -22.47 9.19 18.78
CA PRO A 89 -21.75 9.53 20.00
C PRO A 89 -20.78 8.42 20.34
N ILE A 90 -19.58 8.86 20.71
CA ILE A 90 -18.40 8.09 21.06
C ILE A 90 -18.77 7.05 22.12
N GLY A 91 -19.02 5.83 21.67
CA GLY A 91 -18.86 4.61 22.45
C GLY A 91 -17.47 4.08 22.15
N ASN A 92 -16.62 4.04 23.18
CA ASN A 92 -15.18 3.85 23.11
C ASN A 92 -14.74 2.67 22.23
N VAL A 93 -13.70 2.97 21.44
CA VAL A 93 -13.01 2.14 20.44
C VAL A 93 -13.80 1.98 19.14
N ASN A 94 -13.32 2.63 18.08
CA ASN A 94 -13.54 2.14 16.72
C ASN A 94 -12.93 0.74 16.64
N VAL A 95 -13.73 -0.28 17.00
CA VAL A 95 -13.32 -1.66 16.89
C VAL A 95 -13.22 -1.96 15.41
N VAL A 96 -11.98 -2.01 14.92
CA VAL A 96 -11.66 -2.80 13.73
C VAL A 96 -12.07 -4.23 14.08
N HIS A 97 -13.27 -4.64 13.68
CA HIS A 97 -13.59 -6.06 13.65
C HIS A 97 -12.74 -6.67 12.54
N ILE A 98 -11.58 -7.20 12.92
CA ILE A 98 -11.00 -8.34 12.22
C ILE A 98 -12.07 -9.43 12.35
N ALA A 99 -12.54 -9.95 11.22
CA ALA A 99 -13.64 -10.89 11.11
C ALA A 99 -13.75 -11.83 12.33
N THR A 100 -14.73 -11.58 13.18
CA THR A 100 -15.17 -12.57 14.17
C THR A 100 -16.16 -13.49 13.47
N GLU A 101 -15.84 -14.78 13.40
CA GLU A 101 -16.66 -15.86 12.88
C GLU A 101 -18.15 -15.68 13.22
N LYS A 102 -18.96 -15.16 12.28
CA LYS A 102 -20.41 -15.33 12.33
C LYS A 102 -20.80 -16.27 11.21
N ARG A 103 -21.01 -17.54 11.60
CA ARG A 103 -21.40 -18.64 10.72
C ARG A 103 -22.85 -18.46 10.29
N ASN A 104 -23.09 -17.95 9.09
CA ASN A 104 -24.39 -18.10 8.45
C ASN A 104 -24.35 -19.37 7.60
N ALA A 105 -25.03 -20.42 8.07
CA ALA A 105 -25.21 -21.64 7.30
C ALA A 105 -26.32 -21.42 6.27
N LEU A 106 -25.96 -21.18 5.01
CA LEU A 106 -26.91 -21.19 3.91
C LEU A 106 -26.86 -22.58 3.25
N ALA A 107 -27.96 -23.31 3.34
CA ALA A 107 -28.14 -24.58 2.64
C ALA A 107 -29.11 -24.38 1.48
N PHE A 108 -28.57 -24.19 0.27
CA PHE A 108 -29.36 -24.24 -0.96
C PHE A 108 -29.20 -25.62 -1.60
N GLY A 109 -30.25 -26.44 -1.54
CA GLY A 109 -30.50 -27.58 -2.42
C GLY A 109 -29.44 -28.70 -2.51
N THR A 110 -28.34 -28.60 -1.76
CA THR A 110 -27.24 -29.57 -1.75
C THR A 110 -26.95 -29.97 -0.30
N LYS A 111 -26.54 -31.23 -0.06
CA LYS A 111 -26.20 -31.75 1.27
C LYS A 111 -24.96 -31.11 1.91
N LYS A 112 -24.37 -30.07 1.28
CA LYS A 112 -23.17 -29.37 1.77
C LYS A 112 -23.58 -27.95 2.13
N ALA A 113 -23.34 -27.55 3.38
CA ALA A 113 -23.47 -26.16 3.79
C ALA A 113 -22.48 -25.31 2.99
N ILE A 114 -22.98 -24.32 2.26
CA ILE A 114 -22.13 -23.30 1.65
C ILE A 114 -21.90 -22.25 2.73
N GLN A 115 -20.67 -22.11 3.17
CA GLN A 115 -20.26 -21.08 4.12
C GLN A 115 -20.15 -19.76 3.36
N ASP A 116 -21.09 -18.84 3.62
CA ASP A 116 -20.99 -17.47 3.13
C ASP A 116 -20.45 -16.58 4.24
N PHE A 117 -19.21 -16.14 4.06
CA PHE A 117 -18.60 -15.12 4.90
C PHE A 117 -19.07 -13.78 4.36
N GLY A 118 -20.20 -13.27 4.87
CA GLY A 118 -20.68 -11.94 4.53
C GLY A 118 -19.69 -10.86 5.00
N GLU A 119 -18.70 -10.55 4.18
CA GLU A 119 -17.78 -9.43 4.39
C GLU A 119 -18.57 -8.12 4.28
N ARG A 120 -18.53 -7.31 5.35
CA ARG A 120 -19.06 -5.95 5.31
C ARG A 120 -17.93 -5.01 4.95
N TYR A 121 -17.99 -4.46 3.73
CA TYR A 121 -17.07 -3.44 3.27
C TYR A 121 -17.46 -2.09 3.88
N PHE A 122 -16.50 -1.40 4.50
CA PHE A 122 -16.68 -0.02 4.93
C PHE A 122 -16.13 0.89 3.82
N SER A 123 -16.97 1.77 3.29
CA SER A 123 -16.52 2.90 2.48
C SER A 123 -16.20 4.09 3.38
N GLY A 124 -15.27 4.93 2.95
CA GLY A 124 -14.89 6.12 3.71
C GLY A 124 -13.64 6.77 3.16
N GLU A 125 -13.32 7.92 3.76
CA GLU A 125 -12.11 8.67 3.47
C GLU A 125 -11.00 8.26 4.45
N PHE A 126 -9.83 8.02 3.88
CA PHE A 126 -8.65 7.55 4.58
C PHE A 126 -7.47 8.42 4.19
N SER A 127 -6.73 8.90 5.19
CA SER A 127 -5.43 9.52 4.97
C SER A 127 -4.33 8.50 5.21
N LEU A 128 -3.46 8.31 4.21
CA LEU A 128 -2.27 7.47 4.30
C LEU A 128 -1.06 8.39 4.20
N LYS A 129 -0.11 8.24 5.13
CA LYS A 129 1.21 8.86 5.02
C LYS A 129 2.25 7.82 4.63
N ILE A 130 3.06 8.14 3.64
CA ILE A 130 4.23 7.35 3.25
C ILE A 130 5.46 8.19 3.55
N GLU A 131 6.25 7.75 4.53
CA GLU A 131 7.50 8.38 4.91
C GLU A 131 8.64 7.85 4.03
N LEU A 132 9.41 8.76 3.43
CA LEU A 132 10.68 8.45 2.80
C LEU A 132 11.75 8.40 3.90
N LEU A 133 12.34 7.23 4.14
CA LEU A 133 13.35 7.01 5.19
C LEU A 133 14.73 7.53 4.79
N GLU A 134 14.95 7.72 3.49
CA GLU A 134 16.15 8.31 2.90
C GLU A 134 15.81 9.04 1.60
N GLU A 135 16.71 9.90 1.14
CA GLU A 135 16.57 10.59 -0.15
C GLU A 135 16.63 9.58 -1.30
N LEU A 136 15.63 9.63 -2.17
CA LEU A 136 15.54 8.76 -3.34
C LEU A 136 16.12 9.46 -4.57
N ALA A 137 16.84 8.72 -5.41
CA ALA A 137 17.27 9.23 -6.71
C ALA A 137 16.05 9.70 -7.53
N PRO A 138 16.16 10.79 -8.32
CA PRO A 138 15.02 11.40 -9.01
C PRO A 138 14.21 10.41 -9.86
N GLU A 139 14.87 9.49 -10.57
CA GLU A 139 14.22 8.45 -11.38
C GLU A 139 13.40 7.46 -10.53
N VAL A 140 13.85 7.17 -9.31
CA VAL A 140 13.22 6.22 -8.38
C VAL A 140 12.03 6.90 -7.71
N LEU A 141 12.19 8.18 -7.34
CA LEU A 141 11.11 8.99 -6.80
C LEU A 141 10.00 9.20 -7.83
N LYS A 142 10.35 9.55 -9.08
CA LYS A 142 9.38 9.68 -10.19
C LYS A 142 8.56 8.40 -10.35
N PHE A 143 9.22 7.24 -10.39
CA PHE A 143 8.54 5.96 -10.52
C PHE A 143 7.62 5.64 -9.33
N LEU A 144 8.06 5.93 -8.10
CA LEU A 144 7.23 5.76 -6.90
C LEU A 144 5.95 6.62 -7.00
N LEU A 145 6.09 7.90 -7.36
CA LEU A 145 4.96 8.82 -7.49
C LEU A 145 3.99 8.37 -8.59
N GLN A 146 4.51 7.98 -9.76
CA GLN A 146 3.70 7.42 -10.84
C GLN A 146 2.96 6.16 -10.39
N ALA A 147 3.61 5.26 -9.64
CA ALA A 147 2.97 4.05 -9.13
C ALA A 147 1.85 4.36 -8.12
N LEU A 148 2.01 5.40 -7.28
CA LEU A 148 0.96 5.86 -6.36
C LEU A 148 -0.25 6.41 -7.12
N LEU A 149 -0.01 7.21 -8.16
CA LEU A 149 -1.05 7.73 -9.05
C LEU A 149 -1.75 6.61 -9.84
N TYR A 150 -1.08 5.48 -10.07
CA TYR A 150 -1.61 4.32 -10.76
C TYR A 150 -2.47 3.40 -9.86
N MET A 151 -2.34 3.48 -8.52
CA MET A 151 -3.07 2.59 -7.61
C MET A 151 -4.60 2.57 -7.78
N PRO A 152 -5.29 3.70 -8.05
CA PRO A 152 -6.74 3.72 -8.26
C PRO A 152 -7.22 2.82 -9.41
N GLU A 153 -6.40 2.67 -10.47
CA GLU A 153 -6.74 1.87 -11.66
C GLU A 153 -6.83 0.36 -11.37
N LEU A 154 -6.15 -0.11 -10.32
CA LEU A 154 -6.12 -1.54 -9.96
C LEU A 154 -7.24 -1.92 -8.98
N GLY A 155 -7.63 -1.02 -8.09
CA GLY A 155 -8.48 -1.33 -6.94
C GLY A 155 -7.81 -2.25 -5.90
N LEU A 156 -8.43 -2.40 -4.73
CA LEU A 156 -7.91 -3.16 -3.60
C LEU A 156 -8.68 -4.47 -3.38
N GLY A 157 -7.99 -5.61 -3.53
CA GLY A 157 -8.47 -6.93 -3.13
C GLY A 157 -9.12 -7.74 -4.25
N ALA A 158 -9.67 -8.91 -3.90
CA ALA A 158 -10.18 -9.89 -4.88
C ALA A 158 -11.58 -9.53 -5.43
N SER A 159 -12.33 -8.66 -4.75
CA SER A 159 -13.72 -8.34 -5.06
C SER A 159 -13.90 -7.05 -5.88
N VAL A 160 -12.82 -6.50 -6.44
CA VAL A 160 -12.84 -5.24 -7.23
C VAL A 160 -13.83 -5.32 -8.38
N ASN A 161 -13.88 -6.47 -9.07
CA ASN A 161 -14.81 -6.71 -10.18
C ASN A 161 -16.28 -6.74 -9.76
N ASN A 162 -16.56 -6.89 -8.46
CA ASN A 162 -17.92 -6.85 -7.89
C ASN A 162 -18.24 -5.48 -7.25
N GLY A 163 -17.44 -4.46 -7.53
CA GLY A 163 -17.63 -3.08 -7.02
C GLY A 163 -17.07 -2.83 -5.62
N ALA A 164 -16.52 -3.84 -4.94
CA ALA A 164 -15.90 -3.69 -3.63
C ALA A 164 -14.38 -3.46 -3.75
N GLY A 165 -13.83 -2.45 -3.06
CA GLY A 165 -12.39 -2.14 -3.11
C GLY A 165 -11.99 -1.11 -4.17
N LYS A 166 -12.94 -0.41 -4.78
CA LYS A 166 -12.65 0.78 -5.58
C LYS A 166 -11.97 1.84 -4.70
N ILE A 167 -10.86 2.38 -5.17
CA ILE A 167 -10.13 3.47 -4.52
C ILE A 167 -10.23 4.70 -5.41
N GLU A 168 -10.40 5.85 -4.77
CA GLU A 168 -10.29 7.15 -5.41
C GLU A 168 -9.22 7.95 -4.68
N LEU A 169 -8.39 8.65 -5.44
CA LEU A 169 -7.35 9.52 -4.91
C LEU A 169 -7.90 10.94 -4.84
N LEU A 170 -8.16 11.43 -3.64
CA LEU A 170 -8.76 12.75 -3.43
C LEU A 170 -7.70 13.87 -3.41
N GLU A 171 -6.60 13.64 -2.70
CA GLU A 171 -5.54 14.63 -2.51
C GLU A 171 -4.18 13.92 -2.35
N ILE A 172 -3.13 14.51 -2.93
CA ILE A 172 -1.74 14.13 -2.69
C ILE A 172 -1.00 15.38 -2.21
N ALA A 173 -0.27 15.23 -1.11
CA ALA A 173 0.69 16.21 -0.65
C ALA A 173 2.08 15.58 -0.62
N PHE A 174 3.07 16.31 -1.12
CA PHE A 174 4.48 15.98 -0.95
C PHE A 174 5.11 17.05 -0.08
N GLU A 175 5.62 16.64 1.09
CA GLU A 175 5.98 17.55 2.17
C GLU A 175 7.31 17.13 2.80
N GLU A 176 8.13 18.13 3.12
CA GLU A 176 9.23 18.01 4.05
C GLU A 176 8.68 18.19 5.48
N VAL A 177 8.96 17.22 6.37
CA VAL A 177 8.43 17.21 7.73
C VAL A 177 9.59 17.24 8.72
N GLN A 178 9.68 18.32 9.49
CA GLN A 178 10.65 18.45 10.57
C GLN A 178 9.95 18.20 11.92
N ARG A 179 10.38 17.15 12.63
CA ARG A 179 9.90 16.82 13.98
C ARG A 179 10.94 17.21 15.02
N THR A 180 10.56 18.07 15.95
CA THR A 180 11.39 18.44 17.10
C THR A 180 10.76 17.92 18.38
N ARG A 181 11.53 17.12 19.13
CA ARG A 181 11.14 16.57 20.43
C ARG A 181 11.97 17.20 21.53
N ALA A 182 11.32 17.84 22.49
CA ALA A 182 11.96 18.50 23.63
C ALA A 182 11.40 17.93 24.94
N VAL A 183 12.27 17.71 25.92
CA VAL A 183 11.82 17.42 27.30
C VAL A 183 11.78 18.76 28.03
N THR A 184 10.61 19.11 28.56
CA THR A 184 10.43 20.34 29.34
C THR A 184 11.17 20.20 30.68
N MET A 185 11.42 21.33 31.36
CA MET A 185 12.02 21.32 32.70
C MET A 185 11.19 20.56 33.74
N GLN A 186 9.92 20.26 33.43
CA GLN A 186 9.01 19.47 34.27
C GLN A 186 8.98 17.97 33.90
N GLY A 187 9.83 17.53 32.96
CA GLY A 187 9.90 16.15 32.50
C GLY A 187 8.83 15.77 31.46
N GLU A 188 8.06 16.74 30.94
CA GLU A 188 7.06 16.50 29.91
C GLU A 188 7.72 16.46 28.53
N ILE A 189 7.21 15.61 27.64
CA ILE A 189 7.68 15.55 26.25
C ILE A 189 6.81 16.49 25.41
N ARG A 190 7.42 17.53 24.84
CA ARG A 190 6.83 18.36 23.80
C ARG A 190 7.31 17.91 22.43
N GLU A 191 6.36 17.68 21.53
CA GLU A 191 6.62 17.37 20.13
C GLU A 191 6.03 18.49 19.27
N GLU A 192 6.87 19.07 18.42
CA GLU A 192 6.46 20.04 17.41
C GLU A 192 6.76 19.46 16.02
N GLU A 193 5.76 19.53 15.12
CA GLU A 193 5.89 19.14 13.72
C GLU A 193 5.76 20.40 12.86
N LYS A 194 6.77 20.68 12.03
CA LYS A 194 6.73 21.74 11.02
C LYS A 194 6.74 21.08 9.65
N THR A 195 5.81 21.47 8.79
CA THR A 195 5.70 20.95 7.42
C THR A 195 6.00 22.04 6.40
N ARG A 196 6.64 21.66 5.31
CA ARG A 196 6.89 22.50 4.15
C ARG A 196 6.43 21.76 2.90
N SER A 197 5.52 22.37 2.14
CA SER A 197 5.08 21.81 0.86
C SER A 197 6.21 21.82 -0.17
N LEU A 198 6.41 20.68 -0.82
CA LEU A 198 7.34 20.47 -1.92
C LEU A 198 6.59 20.29 -3.26
N TRP A 199 5.36 20.81 -3.38
CA TRP A 199 4.51 20.60 -4.56
C TRP A 199 5.18 20.99 -5.89
N LYS A 200 5.89 22.12 -5.92
CA LYS A 200 6.62 22.57 -7.13
C LYS A 200 7.73 21.60 -7.55
N GLU A 201 8.38 20.95 -6.58
CA GLU A 201 9.42 19.97 -6.85
C GLU A 201 8.80 18.68 -7.40
N LEU A 202 7.64 18.28 -6.86
CA LEU A 202 6.86 17.17 -7.38
C LEU A 202 6.41 17.39 -8.84
N GLU A 203 5.91 18.58 -9.19
CA GLU A 203 5.55 18.92 -10.58
C GLU A 203 6.75 18.82 -11.53
N ALA A 204 7.92 19.30 -11.10
CA ALA A 204 9.15 19.22 -11.89
C ALA A 204 9.65 17.77 -12.09
N ILE A 205 9.40 16.89 -11.12
CA ILE A 205 9.78 15.47 -11.21
C ILE A 205 8.80 14.70 -12.13
N LEU A 206 7.52 15.05 -12.09
CA LEU A 206 6.47 14.37 -12.87
C LEU A 206 6.42 14.80 -14.34
N SER A 207 6.81 16.05 -14.65
CA SER A 207 6.98 16.54 -16.03
C SER A 207 8.08 15.81 -16.79
#